data_AF-A0A835S7T0-F1
#
_entry.id   AF-A0A835S7T0-F1
#
_cell.length_a   1.000
_cell.length_b   1.000
_cell.length_c   1.000
_cell.angle_alpha   90.00
_cell.angle_beta   90.00
_cell.angle_gamma   90.00
#
_symmetry.space_group_name_H-M   'P 1'
#
loop_
_entity.id
_entity.type
_entity.pdbx_description
1 polymer ?
#
loop_
_entity_poly.entity_id
_entity_poly.type
_entity_poly.pdbx_seq_one_letter_code
_entity_poly.pdbx_strand_id
1 'polypeptide(L)'
;MGHIVASFCAGFPLRRILRLHTTRPSMATAKTMRAVQYAGYGGGAAALKHVEIPLPSPKKGELLLKIEAAAINPFDWKVQNGALRPFLPSKFPFTPGVDVTGEIVEIGPEINSLKKGDKVVSLLSVTTGGGLAEYAVASSTLTALRPSSMPPVTAAALPTAALTALQALRSAGVKTDSPSNPPTNILITAASGGVGHFAVQLAKLAGVHVTATCGARNVDLVRSLGADEVLDYKSSEGAALRSPSGKKYDAVVHCATGVGWSAFQPNLAAAASVIDITPGGRAWLTWVLQKVTFSKQRLVPMFLSPERGDLELVVGLLEQKRLRTVIDSRYPLEMAEEAWAKSMAGHATGKVVIEISNNPLLDRRLASIVLYLLNPEATQNATPAACPEHPSPPSPSPSPLPSSSCRSKPSPSSLFSSTLPLPRLPNLPLPPPPRSSPSQSIHSHIPPSSLPSPASQVPFSFTLQNPYQSSTGFSADGGCREGLEEGQVQEPESGIQQVDLNFELEHPGEEEEDYEEVFVLTDEWREFFAKSEAKRRMSKQKKNNQKR
;
A
#
# COMPACT_ATOMS: atom_id res chain seq x y z
N MET A 1 43.13 -25.92 -80.75
CA MET A 1 42.58 -27.08 -81.49
C MET A 1 41.98 -28.05 -80.48
N GLY A 2 40.96 -28.81 -80.85
CA GLY A 2 40.20 -29.63 -79.90
C GLY A 2 40.36 -31.14 -80.08
N HIS A 3 39.43 -31.84 -79.43
CA HIS A 3 38.90 -33.17 -79.78
C HIS A 3 39.63 -34.48 -79.36
N ILE A 4 38.98 -35.14 -78.37
CA ILE A 4 38.60 -36.58 -78.26
C ILE A 4 39.55 -37.58 -77.54
N VAL A 5 38.86 -38.54 -76.90
CA VAL A 5 39.22 -39.87 -76.33
C VAL A 5 39.60 -39.92 -74.84
N ALA A 6 38.96 -40.88 -74.17
CA ALA A 6 39.02 -41.17 -72.74
C ALA A 6 40.13 -42.17 -72.35
N SER A 7 40.37 -42.29 -71.04
CA SER A 7 40.78 -43.57 -70.45
C SER A 7 40.30 -43.71 -69.00
N PHE A 8 40.11 -44.96 -68.56
CA PHE A 8 39.66 -45.34 -67.22
C PHE A 8 40.74 -45.09 -66.15
N CYS A 9 40.33 -44.73 -64.93
CA CYS A 9 40.99 -45.22 -63.71
C CYS A 9 40.09 -45.06 -62.47
N ALA A 10 40.08 -46.07 -61.59
CA ALA A 10 39.34 -46.04 -60.34
C ALA A 10 40.09 -45.22 -59.28
N GLY A 11 39.36 -44.44 -58.47
CA GLY A 11 39.93 -43.61 -57.40
C GLY A 11 39.09 -43.65 -56.12
N PHE A 12 39.73 -44.03 -55.00
CA PHE A 12 39.14 -43.98 -53.66
C PHE A 12 38.76 -42.53 -53.27
N PRO A 13 37.55 -42.27 -52.74
CA PRO A 13 37.29 -41.04 -52.01
C PRO A 13 37.88 -41.13 -50.60
N LEU A 14 38.87 -40.29 -50.29
CA LEU A 14 39.35 -40.08 -48.91
C LEU A 14 38.16 -39.68 -48.01
N ARG A 15 37.89 -40.47 -46.96
CA ARG A 15 36.96 -40.06 -45.91
C ARG A 15 37.54 -38.85 -45.16
N ARG A 16 37.06 -37.66 -45.50
CA ARG A 16 37.35 -36.42 -44.78
C ARG A 16 36.64 -36.47 -43.43
N ILE A 17 37.33 -36.96 -42.39
CA ILE A 17 36.80 -36.99 -41.02
C ILE A 17 36.70 -35.56 -40.49
N LEU A 18 35.56 -34.92 -40.75
CA LEU A 18 35.12 -33.73 -40.02
C LEU A 18 34.87 -34.15 -38.56
N ARG A 19 35.87 -33.94 -37.69
CA ARG A 19 35.63 -33.90 -36.25
C ARG A 19 34.77 -32.68 -35.93
N LEU A 20 33.46 -32.86 -36.03
CA LEU A 20 32.47 -31.99 -35.39
C LEU A 20 32.80 -31.98 -33.90
N HIS A 21 33.54 -30.97 -33.46
CA HIS A 21 33.66 -30.65 -32.04
C HIS A 21 32.30 -30.08 -31.62
N THR A 22 31.38 -30.97 -31.28
CA THR A 22 30.19 -30.64 -30.51
C THR A 22 30.63 -30.29 -29.09
N THR A 23 31.25 -29.12 -28.94
CA THR A 23 31.26 -28.42 -27.67
C THR A 23 29.81 -28.15 -27.31
N ARG A 24 29.19 -29.08 -26.58
CA ARG A 24 28.00 -28.78 -25.80
C ARG A 24 28.39 -27.55 -24.96
N PRO A 25 27.76 -26.38 -25.13
CA PRO A 25 27.96 -25.32 -24.16
C PRO A 25 27.56 -25.92 -22.82
N SER A 26 28.48 -25.87 -21.85
CA SER A 26 28.12 -26.17 -20.47
C SER A 26 26.97 -25.24 -20.13
N MET A 27 25.76 -25.79 -19.98
CA MET A 27 24.67 -25.05 -19.37
C MET A 27 25.08 -24.83 -17.92
N ALA A 28 25.78 -23.73 -17.66
CA ALA A 28 25.83 -23.16 -16.33
C ALA A 28 24.37 -23.03 -15.89
N THR A 29 23.97 -23.81 -14.89
CA THR A 29 22.61 -23.80 -14.35
C THR A 29 22.27 -22.36 -14.01
N ALA A 30 21.31 -21.79 -14.75
CA ALA A 30 20.95 -20.40 -14.60
C ALA A 30 20.59 -20.16 -13.13
N LYS A 31 21.29 -19.22 -12.48
CA LYS A 31 21.08 -18.96 -11.06
C LYS A 31 19.63 -18.56 -10.86
N THR A 32 18.97 -19.19 -9.89
CA THR A 32 17.56 -18.99 -9.56
C THR A 32 17.39 -18.06 -8.35
N MET A 33 16.14 -17.66 -8.10
CA MET A 33 15.70 -16.91 -6.93
C MET A 33 14.24 -17.28 -6.56
N ARG A 34 13.88 -17.10 -5.29
CA ARG A 34 12.49 -17.18 -4.81
C ARG A 34 11.70 -15.95 -5.25
N ALA A 35 10.46 -16.16 -5.69
CA ALA A 35 9.49 -15.12 -6.02
C ALA A 35 8.06 -15.56 -5.72
N VAL A 36 7.13 -14.61 -5.71
CA VAL A 36 5.68 -14.84 -5.61
C VAL A 36 5.02 -14.32 -6.88
N GLN A 37 4.19 -15.15 -7.52
CA GLN A 37 3.57 -14.82 -8.80
C GLN A 37 2.08 -15.17 -8.84
N TYR A 38 1.32 -14.50 -9.71
CA TYR A 38 0.00 -14.94 -10.14
C TYR A 38 -0.02 -15.24 -11.65
N ALA A 39 -0.80 -16.23 -12.05
CA ALA A 39 -0.86 -16.74 -13.43
C ALA A 39 -1.95 -16.11 -14.31
N GLY A 40 -2.89 -15.38 -13.70
CA GLY A 40 -4.01 -14.74 -14.38
C GLY A 40 -4.58 -13.59 -13.55
N TYR A 41 -5.62 -12.95 -14.07
CA TYR A 41 -6.38 -11.96 -13.33
C TYR A 41 -7.33 -12.61 -12.32
N GLY A 42 -7.67 -11.91 -11.25
CA GLY A 42 -8.61 -12.36 -10.21
C GLY A 42 -7.97 -13.35 -9.23
N GLY A 43 -8.83 -14.03 -8.46
CA GLY A 43 -8.45 -15.03 -7.45
C GLY A 43 -7.76 -14.46 -6.18
N GLY A 44 -7.58 -13.14 -6.10
CA GLY A 44 -7.12 -12.43 -4.91
C GLY A 44 -5.82 -13.00 -4.31
N ALA A 45 -5.78 -13.07 -2.98
CA ALA A 45 -4.63 -13.59 -2.25
C ALA A 45 -4.30 -15.06 -2.63
N ALA A 46 -5.31 -15.93 -2.69
CA ALA A 46 -5.15 -17.36 -2.99
C ALA A 46 -4.61 -17.68 -4.40
N ALA A 47 -4.64 -16.72 -5.33
CA ALA A 47 -4.01 -16.84 -6.64
C ALA A 47 -2.49 -16.58 -6.64
N LEU A 48 -1.92 -16.09 -5.53
CA LEU A 48 -0.48 -15.99 -5.36
C LEU A 48 0.15 -17.39 -5.19
N LYS A 49 1.31 -17.60 -5.80
CA LYS A 49 2.06 -18.86 -5.77
C LYS A 49 3.54 -18.58 -5.58
N HIS A 50 4.15 -19.29 -4.62
CA HIS A 50 5.59 -19.28 -4.41
C HIS A 50 6.27 -20.11 -5.49
N VAL A 51 7.25 -19.51 -6.16
CA VAL A 51 7.95 -20.10 -7.29
C VAL A 51 9.45 -19.84 -7.20
N GLU A 52 10.22 -20.71 -7.83
CA GLU A 52 11.64 -20.51 -8.07
C GLU A 52 11.84 -20.18 -9.55
N ILE A 53 12.45 -19.02 -9.84
CA ILE A 53 12.57 -18.48 -11.20
C ILE A 53 14.01 -18.04 -11.50
N PRO A 54 14.43 -17.96 -12.78
CA PRO A 54 15.76 -17.45 -13.13
C PRO A 54 15.98 -16.02 -12.64
N LEU A 55 17.20 -15.77 -12.14
CA LEU A 55 17.66 -14.45 -11.74
C LEU A 55 17.66 -13.50 -12.95
N PRO A 56 16.99 -12.34 -12.91
CA PRO A 56 16.95 -11.42 -14.04
C PRO A 56 18.28 -10.64 -14.17
N SER A 57 18.63 -10.26 -15.39
CA SER A 57 19.81 -9.41 -15.68
C SER A 57 19.37 -7.98 -16.05
N PRO A 58 20.08 -6.94 -15.56
CA PRO A 58 19.74 -5.55 -15.85
C PRO A 58 20.21 -5.14 -17.26
N LYS A 59 19.38 -4.39 -17.98
CA LYS A 59 19.74 -3.79 -19.26
C LYS A 59 20.32 -2.38 -19.07
N LYS A 60 20.70 -1.73 -20.17
CA LYS A 60 21.13 -0.32 -20.20
C LYS A 60 20.16 0.59 -19.43
N GLY A 61 20.66 1.34 -18.45
CA GLY A 61 19.86 2.22 -17.58
C GLY A 61 19.11 1.52 -16.44
N GLU A 62 19.25 0.20 -16.29
CA GLU A 62 18.65 -0.61 -15.22
C GLU A 62 19.69 -1.12 -14.20
N LEU A 63 19.21 -1.52 -13.04
CA LEU A 63 19.97 -2.01 -11.89
C LEU A 63 19.39 -3.37 -11.47
N LEU A 64 20.23 -4.33 -11.07
CA LEU A 64 19.76 -5.49 -10.34
C LEU A 64 19.87 -5.20 -8.84
N LEU A 65 18.71 -5.16 -8.17
CA LEU A 65 18.62 -5.00 -6.73
C LEU A 65 18.49 -6.37 -6.08
N LYS A 66 19.25 -6.61 -5.02
CA LYS A 66 18.95 -7.63 -4.02
C LYS A 66 18.00 -7.01 -3.01
N ILE A 67 16.75 -7.46 -2.98
CA ILE A 67 15.70 -6.82 -2.18
C ILE A 67 15.91 -7.16 -0.69
N GLU A 68 15.68 -6.17 0.16
CA GLU A 68 15.64 -6.31 1.62
C GLU A 68 14.22 -6.17 2.16
N ALA A 69 13.41 -5.31 1.53
CA ALA A 69 11.98 -5.19 1.81
C ALA A 69 11.22 -4.65 0.59
N ALA A 70 9.94 -5.01 0.48
CA ALA A 70 8.99 -4.51 -0.51
C ALA A 70 7.68 -4.12 0.17
N ALA A 71 6.96 -3.11 -0.34
CA ALA A 71 5.67 -2.72 0.21
C ALA A 71 4.52 -3.05 -0.75
N ILE A 72 3.43 -3.56 -0.18
CA ILE A 72 2.20 -3.83 -0.94
C ILE A 72 1.36 -2.53 -0.99
N ASN A 73 0.77 -2.25 -2.15
CA ASN A 73 -0.17 -1.15 -2.36
C ASN A 73 -1.51 -1.68 -2.85
N PRO A 74 -2.61 -0.92 -2.66
CA PRO A 74 -3.88 -1.21 -3.32
C PRO A 74 -3.78 -1.25 -4.86
N PHE A 75 -2.77 -0.59 -5.44
CA PHE A 75 -2.47 -0.70 -6.87
C PHE A 75 -2.13 -2.14 -7.29
N ASP A 76 -1.32 -2.87 -6.51
CA ASP A 76 -0.82 -4.19 -6.88
C ASP A 76 -1.96 -5.21 -7.05
N TRP A 77 -2.91 -5.25 -6.10
CA TRP A 77 -4.07 -6.13 -6.17
C TRP A 77 -5.17 -5.62 -7.11
N LYS A 78 -5.29 -4.30 -7.33
CA LYS A 78 -6.20 -3.77 -8.36
C LYS A 78 -5.76 -4.16 -9.78
N VAL A 79 -4.45 -4.21 -10.04
CA VAL A 79 -3.91 -4.76 -11.30
C VAL A 79 -4.25 -6.24 -11.42
N GLN A 80 -4.05 -7.05 -10.37
CA GLN A 80 -4.43 -8.46 -10.37
C GLN A 80 -5.93 -8.65 -10.62
N ASN A 81 -6.80 -7.88 -9.97
CA ASN A 81 -8.25 -7.97 -10.19
C ASN A 81 -8.69 -7.48 -11.58
N GLY A 82 -7.78 -6.91 -12.38
CA GLY A 82 -8.06 -6.55 -13.77
C GLY A 82 -8.61 -5.14 -13.97
N ALA A 83 -8.51 -4.26 -12.97
CA ALA A 83 -8.96 -2.86 -13.06
C ALA A 83 -8.27 -2.06 -14.18
N LEU A 84 -7.16 -2.56 -14.73
CA LEU A 84 -6.37 -1.97 -15.82
C LEU A 84 -6.25 -2.90 -17.04
N ARG A 85 -7.20 -3.83 -17.24
CA ARG A 85 -7.29 -4.65 -18.46
C ARG A 85 -7.50 -3.76 -19.71
N PRO A 86 -6.94 -4.12 -20.89
CA PRO A 86 -5.94 -5.18 -21.13
C PRO A 86 -4.49 -4.67 -20.97
N PHE A 87 -4.27 -3.49 -20.37
CA PHE A 87 -2.99 -2.79 -20.38
C PHE A 87 -1.96 -3.31 -19.36
N LEU A 88 -2.41 -3.80 -18.20
CA LEU A 88 -1.56 -4.30 -17.12
C LEU A 88 -2.16 -5.55 -16.46
N PRO A 89 -1.33 -6.58 -16.12
CA PRO A 89 0.11 -6.66 -16.36
C PRO A 89 0.46 -6.91 -17.84
N SER A 90 1.71 -6.63 -18.22
CA SER A 90 2.16 -6.78 -19.62
C SER A 90 2.24 -8.25 -20.10
N LYS A 91 2.34 -9.21 -19.16
CA LYS A 91 2.39 -10.65 -19.40
C LYS A 91 2.09 -11.42 -18.12
N PHE A 92 1.70 -12.68 -18.28
CA PHE A 92 1.62 -13.68 -17.20
C PHE A 92 2.66 -14.79 -17.41
N PRO A 93 3.09 -15.51 -16.35
CA PRO A 93 2.85 -15.18 -14.95
C PRO A 93 3.55 -13.88 -14.55
N PHE A 94 3.00 -13.18 -13.55
CA PHE A 94 3.46 -11.85 -13.15
C PHE A 94 3.93 -11.85 -11.69
N THR A 95 5.05 -11.16 -11.42
CA THR A 95 5.59 -10.93 -10.06
C THR A 95 5.17 -9.53 -9.62
N PRO A 96 4.22 -9.36 -8.68
CA PRO A 96 3.75 -8.03 -8.28
C PRO A 96 4.70 -7.33 -7.31
N GLY A 97 4.29 -6.16 -6.80
CA GLY A 97 5.08 -5.29 -5.95
C GLY A 97 5.88 -4.29 -6.78
N VAL A 98 5.62 -3.01 -6.56
CA VAL A 98 6.34 -1.90 -7.22
C VAL A 98 7.21 -1.06 -6.27
N ASP A 99 6.94 -1.09 -4.97
CA ASP A 99 7.72 -0.37 -3.97
C ASP A 99 8.80 -1.29 -3.37
N VAL A 100 10.09 -0.97 -3.53
CA VAL A 100 11.18 -1.80 -2.98
C VAL A 100 12.32 -0.98 -2.36
N THR A 101 13.07 -1.63 -1.47
CA THR A 101 14.43 -1.22 -1.11
C THR A 101 15.37 -2.42 -1.10
N GLY A 102 16.65 -2.17 -1.36
CA GLY A 102 17.65 -3.22 -1.41
C GLY A 102 19.06 -2.69 -1.67
N GLU A 103 19.95 -3.60 -2.04
CA GLU A 103 21.33 -3.31 -2.43
C GLU A 103 21.53 -3.52 -3.92
N ILE A 104 22.23 -2.62 -4.59
CA ILE A 104 22.64 -2.81 -6.00
C ILE A 104 23.70 -3.92 -6.08
N VAL A 105 23.38 -5.04 -6.71
CA VAL A 105 24.33 -6.16 -6.91
C VAL A 105 24.92 -6.21 -8.32
N GLU A 106 24.24 -5.63 -9.31
CA GLU A 106 24.70 -5.50 -10.70
C GLU A 106 24.15 -4.20 -11.31
N ILE A 107 24.91 -3.63 -12.25
CA ILE A 107 24.62 -2.35 -12.90
C ILE A 107 24.65 -2.56 -14.41
N GLY A 108 23.54 -2.21 -15.07
CA GLY A 108 23.48 -2.17 -16.53
C GLY A 108 24.22 -0.95 -17.11
N PRO A 109 24.57 -0.97 -18.41
CA PRO A 109 25.35 0.10 -19.04
C PRO A 109 24.78 1.52 -18.88
N GLU A 110 25.67 2.51 -18.92
CA GLU A 110 25.39 3.97 -18.90
C GLU A 110 24.80 4.53 -17.59
N ILE A 111 25.15 3.92 -16.44
CA ILE A 111 24.81 4.44 -15.11
C ILE A 111 26.08 4.86 -14.38
N ASN A 112 26.19 6.17 -14.09
CA ASN A 112 27.35 6.76 -13.40
C ASN A 112 27.01 7.34 -12.02
N SER A 113 25.73 7.45 -11.65
CA SER A 113 25.26 8.12 -10.42
C SER A 113 24.99 7.17 -9.25
N LEU A 114 25.18 5.87 -9.45
CA LEU A 114 24.94 4.78 -8.49
C LEU A 114 26.00 3.70 -8.75
N LYS A 115 26.41 2.97 -7.71
CA LYS A 115 27.42 1.90 -7.77
C LYS A 115 26.96 0.63 -7.06
N LYS A 116 27.60 -0.49 -7.40
CA LYS A 116 27.39 -1.77 -6.71
C LYS A 116 27.70 -1.62 -5.22
N GLY A 117 26.86 -2.20 -4.37
CA GLY A 117 26.92 -2.07 -2.91
C GLY A 117 26.15 -0.88 -2.33
N ASP A 118 25.67 0.06 -3.15
CA ASP A 118 24.81 1.13 -2.66
C ASP A 118 23.46 0.54 -2.17
N LYS A 119 23.02 0.99 -1.00
CA LYS A 119 21.65 0.78 -0.52
C LYS A 119 20.73 1.80 -1.18
N VAL A 120 19.60 1.35 -1.70
CA VAL A 120 18.69 2.18 -2.49
C VAL A 120 17.23 1.90 -2.19
N VAL A 121 16.39 2.89 -2.47
CA VAL A 121 14.93 2.78 -2.52
C VAL A 121 14.47 3.06 -3.95
N SER A 122 13.51 2.29 -4.46
CA SER A 122 13.09 2.36 -5.86
C SER A 122 11.59 2.15 -6.02
N LEU A 123 11.03 2.85 -7.01
CA LEU A 123 9.75 2.48 -7.61
C LEU A 123 10.03 1.69 -8.90
N LEU A 124 9.65 0.42 -8.92
CA LEU A 124 9.76 -0.46 -10.09
C LEU A 124 8.72 -0.09 -11.16
N SER A 125 8.91 -0.60 -12.37
CA SER A 125 7.92 -0.37 -13.44
C SER A 125 6.64 -1.15 -13.18
N VAL A 126 5.50 -0.45 -13.16
CA VAL A 126 4.16 -1.05 -13.09
C VAL A 126 3.89 -2.08 -14.19
N THR A 127 4.61 -2.03 -15.32
CA THR A 127 4.48 -2.98 -16.42
C THR A 127 5.17 -4.32 -16.18
N THR A 128 6.20 -4.37 -15.33
CA THR A 128 7.04 -5.56 -15.10
C THR A 128 7.01 -6.06 -13.66
N GLY A 129 6.65 -5.21 -12.70
CA GLY A 129 6.65 -5.54 -11.27
C GLY A 129 8.03 -5.99 -10.79
N GLY A 130 8.03 -7.00 -9.92
CA GLY A 130 9.23 -7.70 -9.43
C GLY A 130 9.46 -7.60 -7.92
N GLY A 131 8.68 -6.80 -7.19
CA GLY A 131 8.94 -6.51 -5.77
C GLY A 131 8.75 -7.69 -4.82
N LEU A 132 7.86 -8.64 -5.10
CA LEU A 132 7.69 -9.85 -4.30
C LEU A 132 8.67 -10.97 -4.74
N ALA A 133 9.97 -10.67 -4.72
CA ALA A 133 11.04 -11.60 -5.04
C ALA A 133 12.36 -11.22 -4.33
N GLU A 134 13.32 -12.14 -4.27
CA GLU A 134 14.64 -11.87 -3.68
C GLU A 134 15.47 -10.85 -4.47
N TYR A 135 15.22 -10.71 -5.77
CA TYR A 135 15.87 -9.73 -6.64
C TYR A 135 14.88 -9.12 -7.63
N ALA A 136 15.09 -7.86 -7.98
CA ALA A 136 14.30 -7.16 -9.00
C ALA A 136 15.17 -6.25 -9.88
N VAL A 137 14.70 -6.02 -11.11
CA VAL A 137 15.30 -5.05 -12.03
C VAL A 137 14.64 -3.69 -11.83
N ALA A 138 15.42 -2.72 -11.39
CA ALA A 138 14.99 -1.35 -11.12
C ALA A 138 15.51 -0.36 -12.16
N SER A 139 14.74 0.71 -12.43
CA SER A 139 15.21 1.80 -13.28
C SER A 139 16.05 2.79 -12.47
N SER A 140 17.26 3.09 -12.95
CA SER A 140 18.14 4.11 -12.34
C SER A 140 17.52 5.51 -12.27
N THR A 141 16.51 5.81 -13.09
CA THR A 141 15.77 7.08 -13.10
C THR A 141 14.59 7.12 -12.13
N LEU A 142 14.31 6.04 -11.42
CA LEU A 142 13.30 5.93 -10.35
C LEU A 142 13.88 5.31 -9.06
N THR A 143 15.21 5.32 -8.94
CA THR A 143 15.97 4.79 -7.81
C THR A 143 16.73 5.92 -7.12
N ALA A 144 16.60 6.04 -5.80
CA ALA A 144 17.32 6.98 -4.94
C ALA A 144 18.19 6.23 -3.92
N LEU A 145 19.24 6.87 -3.40
CA LEU A 145 20.05 6.30 -2.32
C LEU A 145 19.21 6.20 -1.03
N ARG A 146 19.37 5.10 -0.29
CA ARG A 146 18.83 4.91 1.06
C ARG A 146 19.95 5.19 2.07
N PRO A 147 19.82 6.19 2.95
CA PRO A 147 20.75 6.39 4.06
C PRO A 147 20.87 5.13 4.93
N SER A 148 22.09 4.82 5.39
CA SER A 148 22.34 3.64 6.24
C SER A 148 21.58 3.67 7.56
N SER A 149 21.22 4.87 8.04
CA SER A 149 20.39 5.13 9.21
C SER A 149 18.90 4.78 9.02
N MET A 150 18.42 4.65 7.78
CA MET A 150 17.01 4.42 7.46
C MET A 150 16.71 2.91 7.36
N PRO A 151 15.82 2.34 8.20
CA PRO A 151 15.49 0.91 8.15
C PRO A 151 14.89 0.50 6.80
N PRO A 152 15.19 -0.71 6.27
CA PRO A 152 14.64 -1.18 5.00
C PRO A 152 13.11 -1.14 4.94
N VAL A 153 12.42 -1.63 5.98
CA VAL A 153 10.96 -1.59 6.10
C VAL A 153 10.39 -0.19 5.91
N THR A 154 11.03 0.80 6.54
CA THR A 154 10.62 2.21 6.47
C THR A 154 10.80 2.78 5.07
N ALA A 155 11.90 2.43 4.40
CA ALA A 155 12.23 2.90 3.05
C ALA A 155 11.36 2.25 1.96
N ALA A 156 11.13 0.93 2.03
CA ALA A 156 10.24 0.22 1.11
C ALA A 156 8.82 0.77 1.15
N ALA A 157 8.36 1.26 2.29
CA ALA A 157 7.02 1.84 2.42
C ALA A 157 6.85 3.26 1.84
N LEU A 158 7.90 3.87 1.26
CA LEU A 158 7.86 5.23 0.70
C LEU A 158 7.30 5.35 -0.74
N PRO A 159 7.78 4.61 -1.76
CA PRO A 159 7.82 5.12 -3.12
C PRO A 159 6.45 5.51 -3.69
N THR A 160 5.49 4.59 -3.78
CA THR A 160 4.15 4.92 -4.27
C THR A 160 3.43 5.89 -3.33
N ALA A 161 3.48 5.63 -2.02
CA ALA A 161 2.64 6.28 -1.04
C ALA A 161 3.02 7.75 -0.78
N ALA A 162 4.30 8.02 -0.53
CA ALA A 162 4.80 9.36 -0.25
C ALA A 162 4.84 10.24 -1.51
N LEU A 163 5.17 9.67 -2.68
CA LEU A 163 5.13 10.42 -3.94
C LEU A 163 3.69 10.79 -4.33
N THR A 164 2.72 9.88 -4.13
CA THR A 164 1.30 10.19 -4.38
C THR A 164 0.81 11.30 -3.45
N ALA A 165 1.17 11.26 -2.17
CA ALA A 165 0.84 12.33 -1.21
C ALA A 165 1.43 13.69 -1.64
N LEU A 166 2.72 13.71 -1.99
CA LEU A 166 3.42 14.90 -2.43
C LEU A 166 2.82 15.52 -3.70
N GLN A 167 2.50 14.68 -4.69
CA GLN A 167 1.90 15.13 -5.95
C GLN A 167 0.46 15.58 -5.76
N ALA A 168 -0.34 14.89 -4.94
CA ALA A 168 -1.71 15.30 -4.65
C ALA A 168 -1.77 16.68 -3.97
N LEU A 169 -0.86 16.96 -3.02
CA LEU A 169 -0.74 18.28 -2.39
C LEU A 169 -0.35 19.38 -3.39
N ARG A 170 0.62 19.12 -4.27
CA ARG A 170 1.00 20.08 -5.33
C ARG A 170 -0.13 20.31 -6.35
N SER A 171 -0.87 19.27 -6.71
CA SER A 171 -2.08 19.37 -7.55
C SER A 171 -3.22 20.11 -6.87
N ALA A 172 -3.30 20.05 -5.54
CA ALA A 172 -4.19 20.86 -4.70
C ALA A 172 -3.71 22.32 -4.52
N GLY A 173 -2.60 22.73 -5.17
CA GLY A 173 -2.06 24.08 -5.10
C GLY A 173 -1.15 24.36 -3.89
N VAL A 174 -0.87 23.35 -3.05
CA VAL A 174 0.02 23.49 -1.89
C VAL A 174 1.48 23.47 -2.34
N LYS A 175 2.22 24.52 -1.99
CA LYS A 175 3.67 24.61 -2.16
C LYS A 175 4.36 23.79 -1.09
N THR A 176 4.87 22.62 -1.44
CA THR A 176 5.49 21.67 -0.49
C THR A 176 6.98 21.94 -0.24
N ASP A 177 7.54 22.95 -0.91
CA ASP A 177 8.93 23.38 -0.86
C ASP A 177 9.18 24.55 0.13
N SER A 178 8.11 25.23 0.58
CA SER A 178 8.18 26.36 1.52
C SER A 178 6.94 26.40 2.42
N PRO A 179 7.06 26.76 3.72
CA PRO A 179 5.91 27.01 4.59
C PRO A 179 5.17 28.33 4.25
N SER A 180 5.56 29.03 3.18
CA SER A 180 4.95 30.29 2.72
C SER A 180 3.69 30.08 1.86
N ASN A 181 2.82 29.14 2.23
CA ASN A 181 1.49 29.05 1.65
C ASN A 181 0.60 30.17 2.21
N PRO A 182 -0.39 30.67 1.46
CA PRO A 182 -1.46 31.45 2.06
C PRO A 182 -2.21 30.60 3.09
N PRO A 183 -3.04 31.19 3.97
CA PRO A 183 -3.91 30.44 4.86
C PRO A 183 -4.88 29.55 4.07
N THR A 184 -4.53 28.26 3.95
CA THR A 184 -5.24 27.24 3.18
C THR A 184 -5.78 26.18 4.13
N ASN A 185 -7.06 25.84 3.99
CA ASN A 185 -7.72 24.77 4.72
C ASN A 185 -7.87 23.56 3.80
N ILE A 186 -7.19 22.46 4.12
CA ILE A 186 -7.19 21.24 3.30
C ILE A 186 -7.86 20.08 4.04
N LEU A 187 -8.73 19.37 3.33
CA LEU A 187 -9.28 18.09 3.79
C LEU A 187 -8.41 16.94 3.28
N ILE A 188 -8.08 15.98 4.14
CA ILE A 188 -7.36 14.75 3.78
C ILE A 188 -8.19 13.55 4.23
N THR A 189 -8.76 12.80 3.28
CA THR A 189 -9.60 11.64 3.63
C THR A 189 -8.77 10.37 3.80
N ALA A 190 -9.22 9.43 4.63
CA ALA A 190 -8.47 8.20 4.94
C ALA A 190 -7.01 8.49 5.40
N ALA A 191 -6.86 9.53 6.23
CA ALA A 191 -5.60 10.08 6.72
C ALA A 191 -4.72 9.10 7.51
N SER A 192 -5.28 8.00 8.00
CA SER A 192 -4.51 6.92 8.65
C SER A 192 -4.01 5.85 7.68
N GLY A 193 -4.40 5.90 6.41
CA GLY A 193 -4.04 4.91 5.39
C GLY A 193 -2.67 5.15 4.74
N GLY A 194 -2.33 4.30 3.77
CA GLY A 194 -1.01 4.29 3.12
C GLY A 194 -0.55 5.65 2.58
N VAL A 195 -1.39 6.37 1.83
CA VAL A 195 -1.07 7.72 1.32
C VAL A 195 -1.38 8.81 2.35
N GLY A 196 -2.53 8.71 3.02
CA GLY A 196 -3.07 9.75 3.89
C GLY A 196 -2.12 10.19 5.00
N HIS A 197 -1.38 9.25 5.61
CA HIS A 197 -0.49 9.58 6.72
C HIS A 197 0.73 10.40 6.29
N PHE A 198 1.21 10.24 5.05
CA PHE A 198 2.21 11.12 4.45
C PHE A 198 1.59 12.46 4.06
N ALA A 199 0.37 12.48 3.51
CA ALA A 199 -0.30 13.70 3.10
C ALA A 199 -0.54 14.67 4.27
N VAL A 200 -0.97 14.18 5.44
CA VAL A 200 -1.09 15.00 6.66
C VAL A 200 0.23 15.66 7.02
N GLN A 201 1.30 14.87 7.16
CA GLN A 201 2.61 15.38 7.57
C GLN A 201 3.19 16.37 6.56
N LEU A 202 3.11 16.07 5.26
CA LEU A 202 3.60 16.97 4.20
C LEU A 202 2.80 18.28 4.13
N ALA A 203 1.48 18.23 4.34
CA ALA A 203 0.64 19.42 4.43
C ALA A 203 1.02 20.29 5.65
N LYS A 204 1.25 19.68 6.82
CA LYS A 204 1.70 20.40 8.01
C LYS A 204 3.10 21.00 7.86
N LEU A 205 4.04 20.30 7.21
CA LEU A 205 5.35 20.86 6.85
C LEU A 205 5.24 22.04 5.87
N ALA A 206 4.20 22.09 5.05
CA ALA A 206 3.87 23.20 4.14
C ALA A 206 3.10 24.35 4.83
N GLY A 207 2.80 24.25 6.13
CA GLY A 207 2.17 25.32 6.91
C GLY A 207 0.66 25.47 6.74
N VAL A 208 -0.03 24.51 6.10
CA VAL A 208 -1.49 24.59 5.91
C VAL A 208 -2.28 24.01 7.08
N HIS A 209 -3.57 24.36 7.17
CA HIS A 209 -4.51 23.83 8.15
C HIS A 209 -5.13 22.53 7.63
N VAL A 210 -4.99 21.43 8.36
CA VAL A 210 -5.37 20.09 7.95
C VAL A 210 -6.56 19.59 8.76
N THR A 211 -7.68 19.41 8.08
CA THR A 211 -8.80 18.58 8.55
C THR A 211 -8.62 17.18 7.98
N ALA A 212 -8.68 16.16 8.80
CA ALA A 212 -8.37 14.79 8.41
C ALA A 212 -9.51 13.82 8.74
N THR A 213 -9.89 12.92 7.83
CA THR A 213 -10.83 11.83 8.14
C THR A 213 -10.11 10.51 8.34
N CYS A 214 -10.47 9.77 9.37
CA CYS A 214 -9.99 8.41 9.64
C CYS A 214 -11.06 7.63 10.42
N GLY A 215 -10.87 6.34 10.69
CA GLY A 215 -11.76 5.62 11.60
C GLY A 215 -11.42 5.94 13.06
N ALA A 216 -12.41 6.01 13.95
CA ALA A 216 -12.27 6.38 15.38
C ALA A 216 -10.97 5.88 16.06
N ARG A 217 -10.60 4.60 15.89
CA ARG A 217 -9.38 4.00 16.48
C ARG A 217 -8.05 4.70 16.11
N ASN A 218 -8.03 5.48 15.03
CA ASN A 218 -6.85 6.13 14.48
C ASN A 218 -6.81 7.65 14.72
N VAL A 219 -7.77 8.21 15.48
CA VAL A 219 -7.86 9.66 15.72
C VAL A 219 -6.60 10.22 16.36
N ASP A 220 -6.09 9.59 17.43
CA ASP A 220 -4.89 10.06 18.13
C ASP A 220 -3.62 9.86 17.30
N LEU A 221 -3.56 8.80 16.48
CA LEU A 221 -2.49 8.63 15.50
C LEU A 221 -2.47 9.80 14.52
N VAL A 222 -3.61 10.12 13.89
CA VAL A 222 -3.71 11.19 12.88
C VAL A 222 -3.45 12.57 13.49
N ARG A 223 -3.90 12.82 14.73
CA ARG A 223 -3.53 14.01 15.49
C ARG A 223 -2.02 14.07 15.78
N SER A 224 -1.38 12.94 16.14
CA SER A 224 0.08 12.86 16.35
C SER A 224 0.91 13.09 15.08
N LEU A 225 0.31 12.90 13.90
CA LEU A 225 0.91 13.22 12.60
C LEU A 225 0.75 14.71 12.22
N GLY A 226 0.02 15.48 13.04
CA GLY A 226 -0.08 16.93 12.96
C GLY A 226 -1.42 17.48 12.47
N ALA A 227 -2.44 16.65 12.22
CA ALA A 227 -3.76 17.13 11.82
C ALA A 227 -4.35 18.06 12.90
N ASP A 228 -4.86 19.24 12.49
CA ASP A 228 -5.44 20.24 13.38
C ASP A 228 -6.86 19.83 13.81
N GLU A 229 -7.62 19.28 12.86
CA GLU A 229 -8.96 18.72 13.08
C GLU A 229 -8.97 17.25 12.62
N VAL A 230 -9.64 16.38 13.38
CA VAL A 230 -9.82 14.96 12.99
C VAL A 230 -11.28 14.56 13.11
N LEU A 231 -11.81 13.96 12.06
CA LEU A 231 -13.17 13.45 11.95
C LEU A 231 -13.14 11.91 11.88
N ASP A 232 -14.00 11.25 12.67
CA ASP A 232 -14.33 9.85 12.42
C ASP A 232 -15.25 9.76 11.21
N TYR A 233 -14.87 9.07 10.14
CA TYR A 233 -15.66 9.02 8.91
C TYR A 233 -17.05 8.36 9.10
N LYS A 234 -17.26 7.64 10.21
CA LYS A 234 -18.55 7.05 10.59
C LYS A 234 -19.46 8.00 11.37
N SER A 235 -18.98 9.15 11.86
CA SER A 235 -19.85 10.15 12.50
C SER A 235 -20.65 10.94 11.46
N SER A 236 -21.73 11.58 11.88
CA SER A 236 -22.51 12.51 11.06
C SER A 236 -21.65 13.58 10.38
N GLU A 237 -20.73 14.19 11.13
CA GLU A 237 -19.80 15.21 10.67
C GLU A 237 -18.78 14.63 9.68
N GLY A 238 -18.25 13.44 9.95
CA GLY A 238 -17.27 12.79 9.09
C GLY A 238 -17.87 12.29 7.78
N ALA A 239 -19.07 11.70 7.80
CA ALA A 239 -19.80 11.29 6.61
C ALA A 239 -20.20 12.49 5.74
N ALA A 240 -20.62 13.59 6.38
CA ALA A 240 -20.90 14.86 5.71
C ALA A 240 -19.64 15.68 5.38
N LEU A 241 -18.44 15.18 5.69
CA LEU A 241 -17.13 15.86 5.56
C LEU A 241 -17.09 17.29 6.16
N ARG A 242 -17.91 17.60 7.15
CA ARG A 242 -18.06 18.95 7.71
C ARG A 242 -16.94 19.26 8.70
N SER A 243 -16.12 20.27 8.42
CA SER A 243 -15.08 20.75 9.34
C SER A 243 -15.68 21.17 10.69
N PRO A 244 -15.10 20.76 11.82
CA PRO A 244 -15.51 21.22 13.16
C PRO A 244 -15.49 22.75 13.33
N SER A 245 -14.55 23.48 12.70
CA SER A 245 -14.54 24.95 12.71
C SER A 245 -15.51 25.59 11.69
N GLY A 246 -16.27 24.80 10.94
CA GLY A 246 -17.23 25.27 9.94
C GLY A 246 -16.59 25.88 8.68
N LYS A 247 -15.25 25.90 8.60
CA LYS A 247 -14.53 26.43 7.44
C LYS A 247 -14.76 25.55 6.21
N LYS A 248 -14.79 26.19 5.04
CA LYS A 248 -14.77 25.50 3.74
C LYS A 248 -13.34 25.10 3.40
N TYR A 249 -13.20 24.00 2.65
CA TYR A 249 -11.90 23.55 2.18
C TYR A 249 -11.50 24.23 0.88
N ASP A 250 -10.31 24.79 0.86
CA ASP A 250 -9.69 25.39 -0.31
C ASP A 250 -9.20 24.31 -1.29
N ALA A 251 -8.89 23.11 -0.78
CA ALA A 251 -8.67 21.90 -1.55
C ALA A 251 -8.94 20.63 -0.74
N VAL A 252 -9.02 19.49 -1.43
CA VAL A 252 -9.15 18.16 -0.81
C VAL A 252 -8.13 17.20 -1.44
N VAL A 253 -7.43 16.42 -0.62
CA VAL A 253 -6.68 15.24 -1.05
C VAL A 253 -7.51 14.01 -0.67
N HIS A 254 -8.13 13.38 -1.66
CA HIS A 254 -9.06 12.28 -1.48
C HIS A 254 -8.34 10.94 -1.67
N CYS A 255 -8.10 10.24 -0.56
CA CYS A 255 -7.48 8.90 -0.52
C CYS A 255 -8.43 7.77 -0.09
N ALA A 256 -9.72 8.06 0.06
CA ALA A 256 -10.74 7.06 0.41
C ALA A 256 -11.49 6.60 -0.85
N THR A 257 -12.11 5.43 -0.82
CA THR A 257 -12.95 4.93 -1.92
C THR A 257 -14.44 5.14 -1.62
N GLY A 258 -15.27 5.26 -2.65
CA GLY A 258 -16.73 5.27 -2.53
C GLY A 258 -17.38 6.59 -2.10
N VAL A 259 -16.62 7.67 -1.92
CA VAL A 259 -17.19 8.98 -1.55
C VAL A 259 -17.59 9.76 -2.80
N GLY A 260 -18.88 10.08 -2.93
CA GLY A 260 -19.42 10.82 -4.07
C GLY A 260 -19.12 12.33 -4.05
N TRP A 261 -19.16 12.97 -5.22
CA TRP A 261 -18.98 14.42 -5.38
C TRP A 261 -19.91 15.26 -4.46
N SER A 262 -21.13 14.78 -4.23
CA SER A 262 -22.14 15.41 -3.37
C SER A 262 -21.72 15.56 -1.90
N ALA A 263 -20.80 14.73 -1.39
CA ALA A 263 -20.26 14.89 -0.04
C ALA A 263 -19.21 16.03 0.03
N PHE A 264 -18.44 16.22 -1.05
CA PHE A 264 -17.44 17.28 -1.11
C PHE A 264 -18.07 18.65 -1.38
N GLN A 265 -18.89 18.76 -2.42
CA GLN A 265 -19.38 20.03 -2.97
C GLN A 265 -19.90 21.03 -1.92
N PRO A 266 -20.73 20.65 -0.92
CA PRO A 266 -21.23 21.58 0.08
C PRO A 266 -20.13 22.19 0.98
N ASN A 267 -18.98 21.51 1.11
CA ASN A 267 -17.88 21.87 1.99
C ASN A 267 -16.71 22.55 1.28
N LEU A 268 -16.75 22.65 -0.05
CA LEU A 268 -15.70 23.27 -0.85
C LEU A 268 -15.79 24.81 -0.89
N ALA A 269 -14.64 25.47 -0.93
CA ALA A 269 -14.55 26.89 -1.26
C ALA A 269 -14.89 27.13 -2.75
N ALA A 270 -15.10 28.39 -3.14
CA ALA A 270 -15.67 28.75 -4.44
C ALA A 270 -14.86 28.31 -5.68
N ALA A 271 -13.56 28.01 -5.52
CA ALA A 271 -12.66 27.57 -6.59
C ALA A 271 -11.83 26.32 -6.19
N ALA A 272 -12.32 25.53 -5.23
CA ALA A 272 -11.57 24.42 -4.66
C ALA A 272 -11.49 23.19 -5.59
N SER A 273 -10.42 22.42 -5.45
CA SER A 273 -10.21 21.17 -6.17
C SER A 273 -10.12 19.97 -5.23
N VAL A 274 -10.81 18.88 -5.59
CA VAL A 274 -10.73 17.56 -4.97
C VAL A 274 -9.79 16.71 -5.81
N ILE A 275 -8.59 16.44 -5.31
CA ILE A 275 -7.62 15.60 -5.99
C ILE A 275 -7.87 14.14 -5.58
N ASP A 276 -8.44 13.36 -6.51
CA ASP A 276 -8.81 11.96 -6.29
C ASP A 276 -7.68 11.05 -6.76
N ILE A 277 -7.07 10.34 -5.82
CA ILE A 277 -5.96 9.40 -6.09
C ILE A 277 -6.43 7.95 -6.27
N THR A 278 -7.75 7.72 -6.21
CA THR A 278 -8.42 6.43 -6.38
C THR A 278 -9.57 6.51 -7.39
N PRO A 279 -9.42 7.16 -8.56
CA PRO A 279 -10.54 7.53 -9.42
C PRO A 279 -11.21 6.32 -10.07
N GLY A 280 -12.52 6.16 -9.82
CA GLY A 280 -13.41 5.28 -10.58
C GLY A 280 -14.02 5.97 -11.80
N GLY A 281 -14.79 5.25 -12.62
CA GLY A 281 -15.39 5.81 -13.84
C GLY A 281 -16.28 7.06 -13.59
N ARG A 282 -17.01 7.09 -12.47
CA ARG A 282 -17.82 8.26 -12.05
C ARG A 282 -16.96 9.52 -11.78
N ALA A 283 -15.73 9.36 -11.29
CA ALA A 283 -14.80 10.48 -11.07
C ALA A 283 -14.32 11.09 -12.40
N TRP A 284 -14.02 10.25 -13.40
CA TRP A 284 -13.67 10.69 -14.76
C TRP A 284 -14.81 11.43 -15.43
N LEU A 285 -16.02 10.87 -15.40
CA LEU A 285 -17.22 11.52 -15.95
C LEU A 285 -17.47 12.88 -15.27
N THR A 286 -17.35 12.95 -13.94
CA THR A 286 -17.51 14.19 -13.17
C THR A 286 -16.49 15.26 -13.61
N TRP A 287 -15.23 14.88 -13.79
CA TRP A 287 -14.17 15.80 -14.25
C TRP A 287 -14.39 16.32 -15.68
N VAL A 288 -14.81 15.44 -16.61
CA VAL A 288 -15.13 15.83 -17.99
C VAL A 288 -16.31 16.82 -17.99
N LEU A 289 -17.40 16.50 -17.29
CA LEU A 289 -18.57 17.38 -17.17
C LEU A 289 -18.19 18.74 -16.56
N GLN A 290 -17.42 18.76 -15.48
CA GLN A 290 -16.98 20.00 -14.81
C GLN A 290 -16.03 20.85 -15.67
N LYS A 291 -15.26 20.24 -16.56
CA LYS A 291 -14.48 20.97 -17.57
C LYS A 291 -15.37 21.62 -18.62
N VAL A 292 -16.34 20.88 -19.15
CA VAL A 292 -17.26 21.36 -20.19
C VAL A 292 -18.20 22.46 -19.65
N THR A 293 -18.65 22.35 -18.40
CA THR A 293 -19.48 23.37 -17.74
C THR A 293 -18.67 24.52 -17.12
N PHE A 294 -17.35 24.55 -17.33
CA PHE A 294 -16.43 25.55 -16.76
C PHE A 294 -16.54 25.72 -15.23
N SER A 295 -16.91 24.65 -14.52
CA SER A 295 -17.07 24.67 -13.07
C SER A 295 -15.80 25.18 -12.38
N LYS A 296 -15.99 26.05 -11.38
CA LYS A 296 -14.92 26.57 -10.52
C LYS A 296 -14.49 25.54 -9.48
N GLN A 297 -15.43 24.74 -8.98
CA GLN A 297 -15.16 23.58 -8.13
C GLN A 297 -14.92 22.34 -9.00
N ARG A 298 -13.88 21.56 -8.72
CA ARG A 298 -13.47 20.44 -9.60
C ARG A 298 -13.07 19.19 -8.83
N LEU A 299 -13.49 18.03 -9.30
CA LEU A 299 -12.89 16.73 -9.00
C LEU A 299 -11.82 16.47 -10.05
N VAL A 300 -10.58 16.23 -9.64
CA VAL A 300 -9.42 16.00 -10.51
C VAL A 300 -8.89 14.60 -10.26
N PRO A 301 -9.21 13.61 -11.12
CA PRO A 301 -8.56 12.31 -11.14
C PRO A 301 -7.05 12.45 -11.30
N MET A 302 -6.28 11.77 -10.45
CA MET A 302 -4.81 11.84 -10.43
C MET A 302 -4.19 10.45 -10.52
N PHE A 303 -3.25 10.31 -11.45
CA PHE A 303 -2.30 9.19 -11.49
C PHE A 303 -0.91 9.68 -11.08
N LEU A 304 -0.17 8.83 -10.36
CA LEU A 304 1.21 9.08 -9.97
C LEU A 304 2.11 9.21 -11.21
N SER A 305 2.84 10.33 -11.32
CA SER A 305 3.85 10.58 -12.35
C SER A 305 5.23 10.63 -11.68
N PRO A 306 5.85 9.48 -11.38
CA PRO A 306 6.96 9.42 -10.43
C PRO A 306 8.24 10.05 -11.01
N GLU A 307 8.97 10.78 -10.16
CA GLU A 307 10.26 11.40 -10.48
C GLU A 307 11.28 11.15 -9.38
N ARG A 308 12.54 10.87 -9.75
CA ARG A 308 13.62 10.58 -8.79
C ARG A 308 13.88 11.73 -7.80
N GLY A 309 13.78 12.98 -8.24
CA GLY A 309 13.99 14.13 -7.36
C GLY A 309 12.96 14.25 -6.23
N ASP A 310 11.70 13.86 -6.51
CA ASP A 310 10.66 13.77 -5.48
C ASP A 310 10.92 12.59 -4.52
N LEU A 311 11.50 11.48 -5.00
CA LEU A 311 11.87 10.35 -4.16
C LEU A 311 13.06 10.72 -3.25
N GLU A 312 14.06 11.40 -3.78
CA GLU A 312 15.19 11.94 -3.02
C GLU A 312 14.72 12.96 -1.96
N LEU A 313 13.73 13.81 -2.29
CA LEU A 313 13.09 14.74 -1.34
C LEU A 313 12.46 14.00 -0.15
N VAL A 314 11.59 13.01 -0.39
CA VAL A 314 10.88 12.33 0.71
C VAL A 314 11.82 11.46 1.55
N VAL A 315 12.85 10.88 0.95
CA VAL A 315 13.94 10.18 1.67
C VAL A 315 14.66 11.15 2.60
N GLY A 316 15.05 12.33 2.10
CA GLY A 316 15.70 13.37 2.91
C GLY A 316 14.83 13.87 4.07
N LEU A 317 13.52 14.01 3.87
CA LEU A 317 12.58 14.37 4.95
C LEU A 317 12.49 13.31 6.05
N LEU A 318 12.58 12.03 5.71
CA LEU A 318 12.65 10.94 6.70
C LEU A 318 13.99 10.92 7.45
N GLU A 319 15.11 11.10 6.74
CA GLU A 319 16.44 11.16 7.35
C GLU A 319 16.54 12.32 8.36
N GLN A 320 15.96 13.47 8.01
CA GLN A 320 15.80 14.63 8.88
C GLN A 320 14.76 14.44 10.01
N LYS A 321 14.08 13.29 10.08
CA LYS A 321 12.98 12.98 11.01
C LYS A 321 11.80 13.96 10.97
N ARG A 322 11.66 14.70 9.86
CA ARG A 322 10.54 15.62 9.59
C ARG A 322 9.31 14.89 9.07
N LEU A 323 9.50 13.67 8.55
CA LEU A 323 8.47 12.79 8.06
C LEU A 323 8.65 11.40 8.72
N ARG A 324 7.54 10.75 9.11
CA ARG A 324 7.51 9.41 9.71
C ARG A 324 6.59 8.50 8.90
N THR A 325 7.11 7.36 8.44
CA THR A 325 6.28 6.28 7.89
C THR A 325 5.52 5.58 9.02
N VAL A 326 4.23 5.33 8.81
CA VAL A 326 3.43 4.43 9.64
C VAL A 326 3.42 3.04 8.99
N ILE A 327 3.85 2.03 9.74
CA ILE A 327 3.83 0.63 9.33
C ILE A 327 2.69 -0.06 10.08
N ASP A 328 1.75 -0.66 9.34
CA ASP A 328 0.63 -1.41 9.91
C ASP A 328 1.09 -2.81 10.35
N SER A 329 1.80 -3.50 9.46
CA SER A 329 2.15 -4.90 9.60
C SER A 329 3.37 -5.24 8.74
N ARG A 330 4.10 -6.27 9.18
CA ARG A 330 5.29 -6.79 8.52
C ARG A 330 5.16 -8.29 8.39
N TYR A 331 5.53 -8.82 7.23
CA TYR A 331 5.42 -10.23 6.91
C TYR A 331 6.73 -10.71 6.26
N PRO A 332 7.18 -11.95 6.49
CA PRO A 332 8.22 -12.56 5.64
C PRO A 332 7.68 -12.78 4.22
N LEU A 333 8.56 -12.97 3.24
CA LEU A 333 8.15 -13.26 1.85
C LEU A 333 7.22 -14.48 1.76
N GLU A 334 7.43 -15.48 2.61
CA GLU A 334 6.61 -16.68 2.79
C GLU A 334 5.13 -16.41 3.11
N MET A 335 4.81 -15.25 3.71
CA MET A 335 3.45 -14.84 4.06
C MET A 335 2.92 -13.74 3.12
N ALA A 336 3.30 -13.82 1.84
CA ALA A 336 2.83 -12.88 0.83
C ALA A 336 1.31 -12.93 0.64
N GLU A 337 0.68 -14.10 0.83
CA GLU A 337 -0.77 -14.28 0.73
C GLU A 337 -1.51 -13.49 1.83
N GLU A 338 -1.09 -13.63 3.08
CA GLU A 338 -1.67 -12.93 4.22
C GLU A 338 -1.42 -11.41 4.15
N ALA A 339 -0.23 -11.00 3.71
CA ALA A 339 0.09 -9.59 3.49
C ALA A 339 -0.77 -8.97 2.37
N TRP A 340 -1.04 -9.74 1.32
CA TRP A 340 -1.91 -9.34 0.21
C TRP A 340 -3.37 -9.22 0.67
N ALA A 341 -3.89 -10.24 1.37
CA ALA A 341 -5.22 -10.23 1.98
C ALA A 341 -5.40 -9.04 2.94
N LYS A 342 -4.40 -8.76 3.79
CA LYS A 342 -4.37 -7.60 4.70
C LYS A 342 -4.47 -6.26 3.96
N SER A 343 -3.85 -6.16 2.78
CA SER A 343 -3.95 -4.98 1.91
C SER A 343 -5.30 -4.89 1.20
N MET A 344 -5.84 -6.02 0.71
CA MET A 344 -7.15 -6.10 0.06
C MET A 344 -8.29 -5.74 1.02
N ALA A 345 -8.19 -6.12 2.29
CA ALA A 345 -9.18 -5.84 3.31
C ALA A 345 -9.40 -4.34 3.58
N GLY A 346 -8.58 -3.43 3.04
CA GLY A 346 -8.82 -1.97 3.07
C GLY A 346 -8.66 -1.26 4.43
N HIS A 347 -8.40 -2.01 5.51
CA HIS A 347 -8.40 -1.51 6.89
C HIS A 347 -7.01 -1.31 7.51
N ALA A 348 -5.93 -1.40 6.71
CA ALA A 348 -4.56 -1.20 7.18
C ALA A 348 -4.29 0.26 7.64
N THR A 349 -3.60 0.41 8.76
CA THR A 349 -3.21 1.69 9.37
C THR A 349 -1.76 2.02 9.00
N GLY A 350 -1.59 2.66 7.85
CA GLY A 350 -0.28 2.93 7.24
C GLY A 350 0.03 1.93 6.13
N LYS A 351 1.24 1.34 6.15
CA LYS A 351 1.77 0.48 5.08
C LYS A 351 1.99 -0.96 5.52
N VAL A 352 1.60 -1.90 4.65
CA VAL A 352 1.90 -3.33 4.76
C VAL A 352 3.23 -3.60 4.03
N VAL A 353 4.16 -4.27 4.71
CA VAL A 353 5.53 -4.50 4.19
C VAL A 353 5.89 -5.98 4.25
N ILE A 354 6.53 -6.46 3.19
CA ILE A 354 7.22 -7.74 3.10
C ILE A 354 8.70 -7.50 3.41
N GLU A 355 9.23 -8.19 4.41
CA GLU A 355 10.67 -8.29 4.70
C GLU A 355 11.24 -9.53 4.00
N ILE A 356 12.36 -9.37 3.31
CA ILE A 356 12.97 -10.44 2.51
C ILE A 356 14.31 -10.82 3.14
N SER A 357 14.28 -11.81 4.03
CA SER A 357 15.50 -12.32 4.64
C SER A 357 16.32 -13.14 3.66
N ASN A 358 17.64 -13.09 3.86
CA ASN A 358 18.61 -13.83 3.07
C ASN A 358 19.06 -15.13 3.75
N ASN A 359 18.25 -15.66 4.67
CA ASN A 359 18.54 -16.88 5.42
C ASN A 359 17.30 -17.81 5.43
N PRO A 360 17.16 -18.70 4.43
CA PRO A 360 15.95 -19.52 4.27
C PRO A 360 15.71 -20.52 5.43
N LEU A 361 16.75 -20.82 6.23
CA LEU A 361 16.60 -21.63 7.46
C LEU A 361 16.01 -20.81 8.62
N LEU A 362 16.26 -19.50 8.64
CA LEU A 362 15.63 -18.58 9.59
C LEU A 362 14.19 -18.31 9.18
N ASP A 363 13.93 -18.03 7.89
CA ASP A 363 12.59 -17.76 7.36
C ASP A 363 11.62 -18.91 7.62
N ARG A 364 11.99 -20.17 7.32
CA ARG A 364 11.13 -21.32 7.60
C ARG A 364 10.80 -21.47 9.08
N ARG A 365 11.78 -21.23 9.98
CA ARG A 365 11.54 -21.28 11.43
C ARG A 365 10.67 -20.12 11.91
N LEU A 366 10.91 -18.90 11.42
CA LEU A 366 10.13 -17.72 11.76
C LEU A 366 8.70 -17.84 11.26
N ALA A 367 8.48 -18.27 10.01
CA ALA A 367 7.16 -18.54 9.47
C ALA A 367 6.42 -19.61 10.29
N SER A 368 7.07 -20.74 10.64
CA SER A 368 6.45 -21.76 11.51
C SER A 368 6.11 -21.23 12.91
N ILE A 369 6.96 -20.39 13.51
CA ILE A 369 6.70 -19.77 14.81
C ILE A 369 5.54 -18.76 14.72
N VAL A 370 5.51 -17.93 13.67
CA VAL A 370 4.45 -16.93 13.45
C VAL A 370 3.11 -17.61 13.19
N LEU A 371 3.07 -18.65 12.34
CA LEU A 371 1.87 -19.47 12.12
C LEU A 371 1.37 -20.11 13.42
N TYR A 372 2.27 -20.66 14.25
CA TYR A 372 1.92 -21.23 15.55
C TYR A 372 1.36 -20.19 16.53
N LEU A 373 1.92 -18.97 16.55
CA LEU A 373 1.45 -17.87 17.41
C LEU A 373 0.13 -17.25 16.92
N LEU A 374 -0.12 -17.25 15.61
CA LEU A 374 -1.36 -16.74 15.02
C LEU A 374 -2.53 -17.74 15.07
N ASN A 375 -2.25 -19.04 15.18
CA ASN A 375 -3.28 -20.08 15.18
C ASN A 375 -2.95 -21.27 16.12
N PRO A 376 -2.91 -21.05 17.45
CA PRO A 376 -2.46 -22.05 18.43
C PRO A 376 -3.39 -23.27 18.59
N GLU A 377 -4.64 -23.18 18.10
CA GLU A 377 -5.61 -24.29 18.17
C GLU A 377 -5.49 -25.25 16.99
N ALA A 378 -5.08 -24.77 15.82
CA ALA A 378 -4.95 -25.58 14.61
C ALA A 378 -3.88 -26.69 14.68
N THR A 379 -2.96 -26.63 15.65
CA THR A 379 -1.88 -27.63 15.82
C THR A 379 -2.15 -28.66 16.92
N GLN A 380 -3.21 -28.52 17.72
CA GLN A 380 -3.53 -29.49 18.78
C GLN A 380 -4.25 -30.76 18.26
N ASN A 381 -4.84 -30.69 17.06
CA ASN A 381 -5.48 -31.84 16.40
C ASN A 381 -4.55 -32.63 15.47
N ALA A 382 -3.27 -32.28 15.39
CA ALA A 382 -2.28 -33.01 14.60
C ALA A 382 -1.64 -34.15 15.42
N THR A 383 -2.32 -35.29 15.53
CA THR A 383 -1.71 -36.52 16.03
C THR A 383 -0.50 -36.90 15.18
N PRO A 384 0.70 -37.09 15.77
CA PRO A 384 1.87 -37.51 15.00
C PRO A 384 1.65 -38.94 14.46
N ALA A 385 1.83 -39.12 13.15
CA ALA A 385 1.76 -40.43 12.52
C ALA A 385 2.82 -41.36 13.14
N ALA A 386 2.40 -42.55 13.57
CA ALA A 386 3.27 -43.53 14.20
C ALA A 386 4.40 -43.98 13.25
N CYS A 387 5.63 -44.04 13.76
CA CYS A 387 6.74 -44.66 13.04
C CYS A 387 6.50 -46.18 12.93
N PRO A 388 6.82 -46.83 11.80
CA PRO A 388 6.72 -48.28 11.69
C PRO A 388 7.77 -48.96 12.58
N GLU A 389 7.34 -49.94 13.37
CA GLU A 389 8.21 -50.72 14.24
C GLU A 389 9.14 -51.65 13.42
N HIS A 390 10.43 -51.68 13.77
CA HIS A 390 11.34 -52.71 13.31
C HIS A 390 11.31 -53.92 14.27
N PRO A 391 11.38 -55.16 13.78
CA PRO A 391 11.32 -56.35 14.63
C PRO A 391 12.59 -56.54 15.45
N SER A 392 12.44 -56.78 16.75
CA SER A 392 13.52 -57.07 17.69
C SER A 392 13.98 -58.55 17.60
N PRO A 393 15.28 -58.86 17.76
CA PRO A 393 15.77 -60.24 17.85
C PRO A 393 15.45 -60.89 19.21
N PRO A 394 15.45 -62.24 19.30
CA PRO A 394 14.94 -62.96 20.47
C PRO A 394 15.90 -62.97 21.67
N SER A 395 15.31 -62.96 22.86
CA SER A 395 15.99 -63.05 24.17
C SER A 395 16.21 -64.50 24.64
N PRO A 396 17.34 -64.81 25.31
CA PRO A 396 17.47 -65.98 26.16
C PRO A 396 16.91 -65.72 27.57
N SER A 397 16.62 -66.80 28.29
CA SER A 397 15.76 -66.86 29.49
C SER A 397 16.58 -67.00 30.82
N PRO A 398 16.00 -67.16 32.03
CA PRO A 398 16.39 -66.33 33.20
C PRO A 398 16.96 -67.11 34.41
N SER A 399 17.45 -66.40 35.45
CA SER A 399 17.56 -66.80 36.89
C SER A 399 18.27 -65.69 37.72
N PRO A 400 18.27 -65.65 39.08
CA PRO A 400 17.33 -64.79 39.81
C PRO A 400 17.97 -63.76 40.78
N LEU A 401 17.12 -62.96 41.44
CA LEU A 401 17.44 -61.94 42.47
C LEU A 401 18.08 -62.52 43.75
N PRO A 402 18.61 -61.66 44.66
CA PRO A 402 17.76 -61.27 45.79
C PRO A 402 17.92 -59.84 46.38
N SER A 403 16.77 -59.20 46.63
CA SER A 403 16.35 -58.54 47.89
C SER A 403 16.88 -57.17 48.40
N SER A 404 15.93 -56.42 48.99
CA SER A 404 16.05 -55.32 49.98
C SER A 404 16.52 -53.94 49.48
N SER A 405 16.07 -52.79 50.00
CA SER A 405 15.06 -52.49 51.04
C SER A 405 14.39 -51.13 50.79
N CYS A 406 13.20 -50.90 51.34
CA CYS A 406 12.46 -49.63 51.27
C CYS A 406 13.04 -48.53 52.17
N ARG A 407 12.87 -47.24 51.81
CA ARG A 407 12.05 -46.29 52.63
C ARG A 407 11.74 -44.90 52.04
N SER A 408 10.46 -44.55 52.14
CA SER A 408 9.86 -43.24 52.53
C SER A 408 10.31 -41.89 51.91
N LYS A 409 9.37 -41.29 51.17
CA LYS A 409 8.98 -39.84 51.16
C LYS A 409 8.75 -39.29 52.61
N PRO A 410 8.66 -37.95 52.89
CA PRO A 410 8.06 -36.91 52.04
C PRO A 410 8.66 -35.47 52.07
N SER A 411 8.00 -34.58 51.31
CA SER A 411 7.94 -33.11 51.38
C SER A 411 7.33 -32.61 52.72
N PRO A 412 7.24 -31.28 53.07
CA PRO A 412 7.18 -30.11 52.17
C PRO A 412 7.79 -28.75 52.64
N SER A 413 7.73 -27.76 51.72
CA SER A 413 7.55 -26.30 51.91
C SER A 413 8.14 -25.56 53.14
N SER A 414 8.99 -24.55 52.91
CA SER A 414 8.55 -23.13 52.85
C SER A 414 9.72 -22.12 52.90
N LEU A 415 9.49 -20.93 52.31
CA LEU A 415 10.08 -19.62 52.61
C LEU A 415 11.61 -19.47 52.82
N PHE A 416 12.28 -18.69 51.96
CA PHE A 416 13.10 -17.56 52.43
C PHE A 416 13.21 -16.45 51.38
N SER A 417 13.25 -15.21 51.85
CA SER A 417 13.46 -13.99 51.06
C SER A 417 14.95 -13.66 51.00
N SER A 418 15.47 -13.26 49.84
CA SER A 418 16.74 -12.52 49.75
C SER A 418 16.80 -11.62 48.52
N THR A 419 16.77 -10.32 48.79
CA THR A 419 16.97 -9.19 47.88
C THR A 419 18.26 -9.31 47.05
N LEU A 420 18.22 -8.96 45.77
CA LEU A 420 19.42 -8.70 44.95
C LEU A 420 19.48 -7.22 44.51
N PRO A 421 20.67 -6.58 44.50
CA PRO A 421 20.78 -5.14 44.29
C PRO A 421 20.87 -4.73 42.81
N LEU A 422 20.30 -3.57 42.49
CA LEU A 422 20.46 -2.90 41.20
C LEU A 422 21.86 -2.24 41.08
N PRO A 423 22.51 -2.28 39.90
CA PRO A 423 23.78 -1.58 39.68
C PRO A 423 23.59 -0.06 39.52
N ARG A 424 24.54 0.72 40.05
CA ARG A 424 24.53 2.19 40.01
C ARG A 424 24.91 2.74 38.63
N LEU A 425 24.19 3.76 38.17
CA LEU A 425 24.58 4.61 37.05
C LEU A 425 25.64 5.65 37.50
N PRO A 426 26.63 6.00 36.65
CA PRO A 426 27.56 7.09 36.93
C PRO A 426 26.95 8.47 36.64
N ASN A 427 27.24 9.44 37.51
CA ASN A 427 26.79 10.82 37.37
C ASN A 427 27.46 11.53 36.18
N LEU A 428 26.66 12.26 35.39
CA LEU A 428 27.13 13.27 34.43
C LEU A 428 26.66 14.66 34.88
N PRO A 429 27.50 15.71 34.78
CA PRO A 429 27.17 17.03 35.31
C PRO A 429 26.20 17.81 34.41
N LEU A 430 25.29 18.56 35.03
CA LEU A 430 24.34 19.46 34.37
C LEU A 430 25.04 20.75 33.87
N PRO A 431 24.67 21.28 32.68
CA PRO A 431 25.12 22.58 32.22
C PRO A 431 24.35 23.74 32.89
N PRO A 432 24.97 24.94 33.04
CA PRO A 432 24.35 26.09 33.68
C PRO A 432 23.45 26.91 32.72
N PRO A 433 22.35 27.50 33.21
CA PRO A 433 21.60 28.56 32.52
C PRO A 433 22.01 29.96 33.01
N PRO A 434 21.46 31.05 32.45
CA PRO A 434 21.39 31.41 31.04
C PRO A 434 22.16 32.73 30.78
N ARG A 435 22.30 33.17 29.52
CA ARG A 435 22.63 34.57 29.21
C ARG A 435 21.65 35.15 28.20
N SER A 436 21.09 36.30 28.57
CA SER A 436 20.18 37.13 27.80
C SER A 436 20.91 38.34 27.19
N SER A 437 20.19 39.06 26.32
CA SER A 437 20.47 40.38 25.74
C SER A 437 21.35 40.45 24.47
N PRO A 438 21.19 41.50 23.62
CA PRO A 438 20.11 42.50 23.58
C PRO A 438 19.37 42.57 22.23
N SER A 439 18.16 43.14 22.28
CA SER A 439 17.42 43.67 21.14
C SER A 439 18.19 44.78 20.42
N GLN A 440 18.18 44.78 19.08
CA GLN A 440 18.45 45.99 18.29
C GLN A 440 17.17 46.51 17.64
N SER A 441 16.75 47.69 18.08
CA SER A 441 15.72 48.51 17.47
C SER A 441 16.29 49.35 16.33
N ILE A 442 15.60 49.41 15.20
CA ILE A 442 15.86 50.39 14.14
C ILE A 442 14.58 51.21 13.90
N HIS A 443 14.57 52.44 14.41
CA HIS A 443 13.88 53.58 13.78
C HIS A 443 14.66 53.93 12.49
N SER A 444 14.15 54.53 11.41
CA SER A 444 12.92 55.30 11.09
C SER A 444 12.60 55.11 9.58
N HIS A 445 11.67 55.78 8.87
CA HIS A 445 10.77 56.92 9.07
C HIS A 445 9.40 56.67 8.40
N ILE A 446 8.37 57.44 8.79
CA ILE A 446 7.16 57.72 8.00
C ILE A 446 6.89 59.24 8.08
N PRO A 447 6.63 59.95 6.97
CA PRO A 447 6.10 61.32 6.97
C PRO A 447 4.54 61.34 6.85
N PRO A 448 3.86 62.45 7.21
CA PRO A 448 2.55 62.35 7.87
C PRO A 448 1.35 62.99 7.11
N SER A 449 0.18 62.94 7.79
CA SER A 449 -1.10 63.63 7.52
C SER A 449 -1.98 63.03 6.39
N SER A 450 -3.31 63.05 6.48
CA SER A 450 -4.22 63.87 7.31
C SER A 450 -5.50 63.14 7.77
N LEU A 451 -6.14 63.67 8.82
CA LEU A 451 -7.50 63.36 9.31
C LEU A 451 -8.37 64.63 9.18
N PRO A 452 -9.71 64.51 9.10
CA PRO A 452 -10.52 64.67 10.32
C PRO A 452 -11.69 63.67 10.50
N SER A 453 -12.14 63.55 11.75
CA SER A 453 -13.37 62.89 12.23
C SER A 453 -14.50 63.95 12.40
N PRO A 454 -15.72 63.74 12.99
CA PRO A 454 -16.15 62.68 13.93
C PRO A 454 -17.62 62.14 13.81
N ALA A 455 -18.04 61.41 14.86
CA ALA A 455 -19.42 61.00 15.26
C ALA A 455 -20.02 59.73 14.57
N SER A 456 -20.82 58.87 15.24
CA SER A 456 -21.33 58.86 16.63
C SER A 456 -21.69 57.45 17.17
N GLN A 457 -21.45 57.28 18.47
CA GLN A 457 -22.14 56.49 19.53
C GLN A 457 -23.06 55.28 19.23
N VAL A 458 -22.87 54.23 20.05
CA VAL A 458 -23.77 53.07 20.29
C VAL A 458 -24.85 53.43 21.34
N PRO A 459 -25.95 52.65 21.54
CA PRO A 459 -25.88 51.58 22.55
C PRO A 459 -26.71 50.29 22.27
N PHE A 460 -26.47 49.31 23.16
CA PHE A 460 -27.04 47.97 23.31
C PHE A 460 -28.58 47.84 23.32
N SER A 461 -29.06 46.61 23.10
CA SER A 461 -30.08 46.00 23.98
C SER A 461 -29.98 44.46 24.06
N PHE A 462 -30.23 43.95 25.27
CA PHE A 462 -30.41 42.54 25.62
C PHE A 462 -31.91 42.23 25.66
N THR A 463 -32.32 40.99 25.36
CA THR A 463 -33.62 40.47 25.86
C THR A 463 -33.47 39.02 26.32
N LEU A 464 -33.76 38.80 27.60
CA LEU A 464 -33.97 37.50 28.23
C LEU A 464 -35.44 37.45 28.66
N GLN A 465 -36.17 36.39 28.32
CA GLN A 465 -37.43 36.09 29.01
C GLN A 465 -37.70 34.58 29.05
N ASN A 466 -37.87 34.10 30.28
CA ASN A 466 -38.32 32.77 30.74
C ASN A 466 -39.84 32.93 31.09
N PRO A 467 -40.58 31.99 31.74
CA PRO A 467 -40.33 30.59 32.13
C PRO A 467 -41.57 29.64 31.93
N TYR A 468 -41.57 28.52 32.69
CA TYR A 468 -42.60 27.49 32.97
C TYR A 468 -42.63 26.25 32.04
N GLN A 469 -43.04 25.05 32.47
CA GLN A 469 -42.90 24.17 33.67
C GLN A 469 -43.94 23.04 33.51
N SER A 470 -43.84 21.97 34.32
CA SER A 470 -44.69 20.75 34.36
C SER A 470 -44.50 19.79 33.16
N SER A 471 -44.39 18.46 33.24
CA SER A 471 -44.34 17.38 34.26
C SER A 471 -45.39 16.29 33.97
N THR A 472 -45.14 15.04 34.39
CA THR A 472 -45.88 13.78 34.11
C THR A 472 -45.58 13.17 32.73
N GLY A 473 -45.52 11.84 32.54
CA GLY A 473 -45.59 10.70 33.48
C GLY A 473 -46.38 9.50 32.92
N PHE A 474 -45.90 8.26 33.14
CA PHE A 474 -46.42 6.95 32.64
C PHE A 474 -46.26 6.67 31.11
N SER A 475 -46.25 5.43 30.58
CA SER A 475 -45.79 4.05 30.94
C SER A 475 -46.65 2.99 30.24
N ALA A 476 -46.03 1.83 29.94
CA ALA A 476 -46.61 0.49 29.65
C ALA A 476 -47.16 0.15 28.24
N ASP A 477 -46.35 -0.64 27.51
CA ASP A 477 -46.62 -1.98 26.92
C ASP A 477 -47.99 -2.40 26.32
N GLY A 478 -47.90 -3.01 25.12
CA GLY A 478 -48.27 -4.43 24.96
C GLY A 478 -49.38 -4.81 23.94
N GLY A 479 -49.13 -5.88 23.16
CA GLY A 479 -50.19 -6.79 22.68
C GLY A 479 -50.27 -7.09 21.17
N CYS A 480 -49.84 -8.28 20.75
CA CYS A 480 -50.10 -8.87 19.42
C CYS A 480 -51.41 -9.69 19.39
N ARG A 481 -51.98 -9.92 18.20
CA ARG A 481 -52.74 -11.16 17.92
C ARG A 481 -52.90 -11.48 16.42
N GLU A 482 -52.95 -12.78 16.12
CA GLU A 482 -53.04 -13.40 14.78
C GLU A 482 -54.49 -13.62 14.32
N GLY A 483 -54.68 -14.04 13.06
CA GLY A 483 -55.96 -14.43 12.45
C GLY A 483 -55.93 -15.82 11.80
N LEU A 484 -57.09 -16.33 11.34
CA LEU A 484 -57.30 -17.67 10.77
C LEU A 484 -58.50 -17.68 9.78
N GLU A 485 -58.76 -18.84 9.16
CA GLU A 485 -59.76 -19.22 8.10
C GLU A 485 -59.28 -18.94 6.65
N GLU A 486 -59.11 -19.87 5.70
CA GLU A 486 -59.75 -21.14 5.25
C GLU A 486 -60.69 -21.00 4.02
N GLY A 487 -60.58 -21.90 3.02
CA GLY A 487 -61.68 -22.17 2.06
C GLY A 487 -61.38 -22.40 0.55
N GLN A 488 -61.02 -23.64 0.16
CA GLN A 488 -61.51 -24.45 -0.99
C GLN A 488 -61.53 -23.88 -2.46
N VAL A 489 -60.87 -24.46 -3.49
CA VAL A 489 -60.95 -25.79 -4.20
C VAL A 489 -61.87 -25.81 -5.45
N GLN A 490 -61.29 -26.05 -6.65
CA GLN A 490 -61.80 -26.98 -7.72
C GLN A 490 -60.92 -27.02 -9.01
N GLU A 491 -60.76 -28.21 -9.62
CA GLU A 491 -60.26 -28.46 -10.99
C GLU A 491 -61.40 -28.90 -11.93
N PRO A 492 -61.19 -28.92 -13.28
CA PRO A 492 -61.27 -30.22 -14.00
C PRO A 492 -60.31 -30.39 -15.22
N GLU A 493 -60.37 -31.58 -15.84
CA GLU A 493 -59.34 -32.22 -16.70
C GLU A 493 -59.29 -31.89 -18.22
N SER A 494 -58.12 -32.20 -18.80
CA SER A 494 -57.88 -32.84 -20.12
C SER A 494 -57.86 -32.03 -21.45
N GLY A 495 -56.85 -32.31 -22.32
CA GLY A 495 -57.01 -32.17 -23.77
C GLY A 495 -55.87 -31.61 -24.65
N ILE A 496 -54.89 -32.47 -25.00
CA ILE A 496 -54.09 -32.45 -26.26
C ILE A 496 -52.97 -31.39 -26.47
N GLN A 497 -51.85 -31.92 -26.98
CA GLN A 497 -50.59 -31.32 -27.45
C GLN A 497 -50.68 -30.00 -28.25
N GLN A 498 -49.76 -29.06 -27.99
CA GLN A 498 -48.62 -28.86 -28.91
C GLN A 498 -47.37 -28.29 -28.21
N VAL A 499 -46.23 -28.44 -28.88
CA VAL A 499 -44.86 -28.22 -28.36
C VAL A 499 -44.43 -26.76 -28.54
N ASP A 500 -43.88 -26.14 -27.50
CA ASP A 500 -42.54 -25.52 -27.56
C ASP A 500 -42.02 -25.18 -26.15
N LEU A 501 -40.78 -25.58 -25.87
CA LEU A 501 -40.14 -25.41 -24.55
C LEU A 501 -39.49 -24.02 -24.43
N ASN A 502 -40.24 -23.09 -23.85
CA ASN A 502 -39.68 -21.91 -23.18
C ASN A 502 -40.34 -21.79 -21.81
N PHE A 503 -39.60 -22.10 -20.75
CA PHE A 503 -39.98 -21.72 -19.39
C PHE A 503 -38.76 -21.25 -18.61
N GLU A 504 -38.84 -20.01 -18.16
CA GLU A 504 -38.19 -19.57 -16.93
C GLU A 504 -38.62 -20.48 -15.78
N LEU A 505 -37.75 -20.70 -14.80
CA LEU A 505 -38.14 -21.25 -13.51
C LEU A 505 -37.76 -20.28 -12.40
N GLU A 506 -38.66 -20.19 -11.43
CA GLU A 506 -38.74 -19.12 -10.44
C GLU A 506 -37.58 -19.18 -9.42
N HIS A 507 -37.20 -18.01 -8.91
CA HIS A 507 -36.34 -17.90 -7.73
C HIS A 507 -37.06 -18.43 -6.48
N PRO A 508 -36.29 -18.95 -5.52
CA PRO A 508 -36.43 -18.38 -4.18
C PRO A 508 -35.09 -18.04 -3.51
N GLY A 509 -34.95 -16.77 -3.14
CA GLY A 509 -34.31 -16.27 -1.91
C GLY A 509 -32.91 -16.76 -1.53
N GLU A 510 -31.91 -15.92 -1.81
CA GLU A 510 -30.89 -15.52 -0.83
C GLU A 510 -30.37 -14.11 -1.23
N GLU A 511 -30.23 -13.18 -0.28
CA GLU A 511 -29.78 -11.80 -0.57
C GLU A 511 -28.25 -11.75 -0.68
N GLU A 512 -27.74 -11.95 -1.89
CA GLU A 512 -26.33 -11.73 -2.23
C GLU A 512 -26.19 -10.40 -3.01
N GLU A 513 -25.64 -9.36 -2.36
CA GLU A 513 -25.35 -8.06 -3.02
C GLU A 513 -24.16 -8.19 -3.97
N ASP A 514 -24.42 -8.70 -5.17
CA ASP A 514 -23.41 -8.96 -6.19
C ASP A 514 -22.98 -7.67 -6.90
N TYR A 515 -21.74 -7.22 -6.65
CA TYR A 515 -21.14 -6.02 -7.26
C TYR A 515 -20.24 -6.37 -8.47
N GLU A 516 -20.81 -6.95 -9.53
CA GLU A 516 -20.12 -7.05 -10.84
C GLU A 516 -20.19 -5.73 -11.63
N GLU A 517 -19.34 -4.74 -11.31
CA GLU A 517 -19.02 -3.66 -12.26
C GLU A 517 -18.00 -4.15 -13.32
N VAL A 518 -18.49 -4.65 -14.45
CA VAL A 518 -17.67 -4.99 -15.62
C VAL A 518 -17.17 -3.71 -16.32
N PHE A 519 -15.96 -3.27 -15.98
CA PHE A 519 -15.34 -2.07 -16.56
C PHE A 519 -14.90 -2.26 -18.02
N VAL A 520 -15.68 -1.74 -18.97
CA VAL A 520 -15.27 -1.58 -20.38
C VAL A 520 -14.98 -0.10 -20.66
N LEU A 521 -13.70 0.28 -20.56
CA LEU A 521 -13.20 1.62 -20.90
C LEU A 521 -11.88 1.47 -21.66
N THR A 522 -11.91 1.45 -23.00
CA THR A 522 -10.73 1.11 -23.83
C THR A 522 -9.97 2.30 -24.40
N ASP A 523 -10.61 3.47 -24.51
CA ASP A 523 -10.12 4.55 -25.38
C ASP A 523 -9.46 5.70 -24.60
N GLU A 524 -10.01 6.07 -23.44
CA GLU A 524 -9.44 7.09 -22.55
C GLU A 524 -8.04 6.69 -22.04
N TRP A 525 -7.83 5.39 -21.77
CA TRP A 525 -6.54 4.82 -21.38
C TRP A 525 -5.49 4.91 -22.47
N ARG A 526 -5.86 4.70 -23.75
CA ARG A 526 -4.94 4.89 -24.88
C ARG A 526 -4.45 6.33 -24.94
N GLU A 527 -5.34 7.29 -24.73
CA GLU A 527 -5.00 8.71 -24.74
C GLU A 527 -4.10 9.09 -23.54
N PHE A 528 -4.35 8.53 -22.35
CA PHE A 528 -3.49 8.73 -21.18
C PHE A 528 -2.07 8.18 -21.39
N PHE A 529 -1.92 6.93 -21.85
CA PHE A 529 -0.60 6.35 -22.11
C PHE A 529 0.14 7.10 -23.23
N ALA A 530 -0.56 7.49 -24.31
CA ALA A 530 0.01 8.30 -25.37
C ALA A 530 0.51 9.68 -24.86
N LYS A 531 -0.26 10.36 -24.01
CA LYS A 531 0.13 11.63 -23.37
C LYS A 531 1.34 11.45 -22.44
N SER A 532 1.41 10.35 -21.70
CA SER A 532 2.55 10.02 -20.84
C SER A 532 3.84 9.79 -21.64
N GLU A 533 3.77 9.02 -22.74
CA GLU A 533 4.90 8.83 -23.66
C GLU A 533 5.32 10.13 -24.36
N ALA A 534 4.36 10.95 -24.80
CA ALA A 534 4.64 12.25 -25.40
C ALA A 534 5.36 13.18 -24.40
N LYS A 535 4.94 13.22 -23.13
CA LYS A 535 5.60 13.99 -22.08
C LYS A 535 7.02 13.48 -21.80
N ARG A 536 7.25 12.16 -21.82
CA ARG A 536 8.59 11.54 -21.74
C ARG A 536 9.47 11.93 -22.94
N ARG A 537 8.93 11.89 -24.16
CA ARG A 537 9.63 12.32 -25.40
C ARG A 537 10.01 13.80 -25.35
N MET A 538 9.09 14.68 -24.96
CA MET A 538 9.34 16.12 -24.82
C MET A 538 10.39 16.45 -23.74
N SER A 539 10.36 15.75 -22.59
CA SER A 539 11.39 15.88 -21.55
C SER A 539 12.79 15.46 -22.06
N LYS A 540 12.85 14.37 -22.84
CA LYS A 540 14.09 13.88 -23.48
C LYS A 540 14.59 14.85 -24.57
N GLN A 541 13.70 15.43 -25.37
CA GLN A 541 14.00 16.46 -26.36
C GLN A 541 14.61 17.70 -25.68
N LYS A 542 13.98 18.18 -24.59
CA LYS A 542 14.43 19.36 -23.83
C LYS A 542 15.82 19.14 -23.21
N LYS A 543 16.08 17.94 -22.65
CA LYS A 543 17.42 17.56 -22.14
C LYS A 543 18.49 17.45 -23.23
N ASN A 544 18.13 17.06 -24.46
CA ASN A 544 19.07 17.03 -25.58
C ASN A 544 19.38 18.44 -26.11
N ASN A 545 18.39 19.33 -26.19
CA ASN A 545 18.58 20.72 -26.59
C ASN A 545 19.33 21.57 -25.54
N GLN A 546 19.48 21.09 -24.31
CA GLN A 546 20.27 21.72 -23.25
C GLN A 546 21.67 21.10 -23.10
N LYS A 547 22.00 20.09 -23.93
CA LYS A 547 23.33 19.46 -24.07
C LYS A 547 24.03 19.81 -25.40
N ARG A 548 23.31 20.48 -26.30
CA ARG A 548 23.85 21.18 -27.47
C ARG A 548 23.99 22.65 -27.13
#